data_AF-A0LUQ4-F1
#
_entry.id   AF-A0LUQ4-F1
#
_cell.length_a   1.000
_cell.length_b   1.000
_cell.length_c   1.000
_cell.angle_alpha   90.00
_cell.angle_beta   90.00
_cell.angle_gamma   90.00
#
_symmetry.space_group_name_H-M   'P 1'
#
loop_
_entity.id
_entity.type
_entity.pdbx_description
1 polymer ?
#
loop_
_entity_poly.entity_id
_entity_poly.type
_entity_poly.pdbx_seq_one_letter_code
_entity_poly.pdbx_strand_id
1 'polypeptide(L)'
;MAPARNQSDAESSASSVALRQCLLAVSVTADIDLTPTDDGAVIAGVPVVRLTFSEVAEAIRNAAPQTALARRRLLRWIRLRRALAERSIDELAESARPVGLPIGHELHPGPDWVCEHILGGCLDLGIGIVGLDDADPQRVVVVPPGVFRATNIDTTEWWRAAYEYLENMGALATVRWRREPRRPLHPMGDCDVVTLLGSAVFRGAIAADAGGMRAVAAPMRHRGWLELSRIDPAFVRAAAMLTDDENRGFVRPVLVTADEVCLAGDGDGVRIVLRDPAARDERWLRDVLYH
;
A
#
# COMPACT_ATOMS: atom_id res chain seq x y z
N MET A 1 4.07 49.63 -11.73
CA MET A 1 4.33 48.37 -11.00
C MET A 1 3.13 48.06 -10.11
N ALA A 2 2.11 47.37 -10.63
CA ALA A 2 1.06 46.70 -9.86
C ALA A 2 0.17 45.80 -10.76
N PRO A 3 0.59 44.56 -11.10
CA PRO A 3 -0.35 43.55 -11.59
C PRO A 3 -0.36 42.22 -10.82
N ALA A 4 0.56 42.01 -9.86
CA ALA A 4 0.75 40.69 -9.25
C ALA A 4 -0.37 40.24 -8.28
N ARG A 5 -1.07 41.17 -7.60
CA ARG A 5 -2.13 40.81 -6.63
C ARG A 5 -3.44 40.33 -7.27
N ASN A 6 -3.84 40.91 -8.41
CA ASN A 6 -5.10 40.52 -9.05
C ASN A 6 -5.05 39.14 -9.72
N GLN A 7 -3.87 38.68 -10.14
CA GLN A 7 -3.71 37.33 -10.69
C GLN A 7 -3.71 36.26 -9.60
N SER A 8 -3.03 36.49 -8.45
CA SER A 8 -3.04 35.55 -7.33
C SER A 8 -4.43 35.37 -6.72
N ASP A 9 -5.20 36.45 -6.61
CA ASP A 9 -6.55 36.40 -6.02
C ASP A 9 -7.56 35.72 -6.96
N ALA A 10 -7.43 35.94 -8.27
CA ALA A 10 -8.26 35.27 -9.28
C ALA A 10 -7.93 33.77 -9.38
N GLU A 11 -6.66 33.38 -9.37
CA GLU A 11 -6.23 31.97 -9.36
C GLU A 11 -6.65 31.25 -8.06
N SER A 12 -6.53 31.93 -6.91
CA SER A 12 -7.01 31.42 -5.61
C SER A 12 -8.53 31.20 -5.59
N SER A 13 -9.30 32.17 -6.13
CA SER A 13 -10.76 32.04 -6.25
C SER A 13 -11.20 30.94 -7.22
N ALA A 14 -10.51 30.81 -8.36
CA ALA A 14 -10.81 29.78 -9.37
C ALA A 14 -10.47 28.38 -8.86
N SER A 15 -9.39 28.27 -8.08
CA SER A 15 -9.02 27.04 -7.36
C SER A 15 -10.08 26.66 -6.32
N SER A 16 -10.54 27.60 -5.49
CA SER A 16 -11.60 27.37 -4.50
C SER A 16 -12.93 26.91 -5.14
N VAL A 17 -13.33 27.53 -6.26
CA VAL A 17 -14.55 27.12 -7.00
C VAL A 17 -14.43 25.68 -7.52
N ALA A 18 -13.27 25.31 -8.07
CA ALA A 18 -13.05 23.95 -8.57
C ALA A 18 -13.06 22.90 -7.46
N LEU A 19 -12.46 23.21 -6.30
CA LEU A 19 -12.50 22.35 -5.11
C LEU A 19 -13.92 22.19 -4.58
N ARG A 20 -14.69 23.29 -4.51
CA ARG A 20 -16.10 23.27 -4.13
C ARG A 20 -16.94 22.41 -5.08
N GLN A 21 -16.73 22.52 -6.39
CA GLN A 21 -17.41 21.69 -7.38
C GLN A 21 -17.08 20.20 -7.19
N CYS A 22 -15.81 19.87 -6.92
CA CYS A 22 -15.40 18.49 -6.64
C CYS A 22 -16.12 17.93 -5.41
N LEU A 23 -16.16 18.72 -4.33
CA LEU A 23 -16.83 18.37 -3.08
C LEU A 23 -18.33 18.14 -3.25
N LEU A 24 -19.01 19.05 -3.94
CA LEU A 24 -20.44 18.91 -4.28
C LEU A 24 -20.70 17.71 -5.18
N ALA A 25 -19.82 17.45 -6.15
CA ALA A 25 -19.94 16.28 -7.00
C ALA A 25 -19.81 14.98 -6.20
N VAL A 26 -18.91 14.92 -5.20
CA VAL A 26 -18.81 13.76 -4.29
C VAL A 26 -20.07 13.61 -3.45
N SER A 27 -20.62 14.69 -2.90
CA SER A 27 -21.90 14.66 -2.16
C SER A 27 -23.02 14.05 -2.98
N VAL A 28 -23.24 14.53 -4.21
CA VAL A 28 -24.32 14.04 -5.08
C VAL A 28 -24.08 12.60 -5.55
N THR A 29 -22.84 12.24 -5.92
CA THR A 29 -22.55 10.92 -6.50
C THR A 29 -22.41 9.81 -5.47
N ALA A 30 -22.05 10.15 -4.23
CA ALA A 30 -21.85 9.18 -3.15
C ALA A 30 -22.92 9.27 -2.05
N ASP A 31 -23.96 10.10 -2.24
CA ASP A 31 -25.06 10.32 -1.30
C ASP A 31 -24.57 10.71 0.10
N ILE A 32 -23.69 11.72 0.16
CA ILE A 32 -23.13 12.24 1.40
C ILE A 32 -23.76 13.58 1.74
N ASP A 33 -24.44 13.63 2.87
CA ASP A 33 -25.00 14.85 3.44
C ASP A 33 -23.88 15.80 3.90
N LEU A 34 -23.71 16.90 3.17
CA LEU A 34 -22.82 17.98 3.55
C LEU A 34 -23.48 19.36 3.41
N THR A 35 -23.06 20.28 4.28
CA THR A 35 -23.44 21.68 4.24
C THR A 35 -22.21 22.48 3.80
N PRO A 36 -22.24 23.11 2.61
CA PRO A 36 -21.15 23.96 2.14
C PRO A 36 -20.93 25.17 3.05
N THR A 37 -19.67 25.59 3.19
CA THR A 37 -19.27 26.80 3.91
C THR A 37 -18.33 27.65 3.05
N ASP A 38 -17.95 28.81 3.57
CA ASP A 38 -17.01 29.71 2.88
C ASP A 38 -15.60 29.11 2.75
N ASP A 39 -15.20 28.24 3.70
CA ASP A 39 -13.86 27.63 3.76
C ASP A 39 -13.87 26.10 3.54
N GLY A 40 -15.00 25.53 3.11
CA GLY A 40 -15.09 24.10 2.80
C GLY A 40 -16.50 23.54 2.97
N ALA A 41 -16.66 22.54 3.82
CA ALA A 41 -17.97 21.99 4.19
C ALA A 41 -17.99 21.34 5.56
N VAL A 42 -19.20 21.13 6.04
CA VAL A 42 -19.51 20.36 7.24
C VAL A 42 -20.24 19.10 6.83
N ILE A 43 -19.75 17.93 7.25
CA ILE A 43 -20.42 16.64 7.04
C ILE A 43 -21.30 16.35 8.25
N ALA A 44 -22.54 15.96 7.99
CA ALA A 44 -23.50 15.61 9.03
C ALA A 44 -23.09 14.36 9.83
N GLY A 45 -23.71 14.19 11.00
CA GLY A 45 -23.49 13.06 11.91
C GLY A 45 -22.87 13.49 13.26
N VAL A 46 -22.66 12.50 14.13
CA VAL A 46 -22.13 12.71 15.49
C VAL A 46 -20.83 11.93 15.67
N PRO A 47 -19.68 12.57 15.96
CA PRO A 47 -19.49 14.03 16.00
C PRO A 47 -19.56 14.65 14.60
N VAL A 48 -19.79 15.97 14.53
CA VAL A 48 -19.79 16.70 13.26
C VAL A 48 -18.36 16.80 12.72
N VAL A 49 -18.16 16.49 11.44
CA VAL A 49 -16.84 16.56 10.79
C VAL A 49 -16.75 17.82 9.94
N ARG A 50 -15.73 18.64 10.18
CA ARG A 50 -15.42 19.81 9.34
C ARG A 50 -14.31 19.45 8.35
N LEU A 51 -14.49 19.87 7.11
CA LEU A 51 -13.52 19.77 6.03
C LEU A 51 -13.20 21.16 5.50
N THR A 52 -11.93 21.51 5.51
CA THR A 52 -11.40 22.74 4.92
C THR A 52 -11.05 22.53 3.44
N PHE A 53 -10.99 23.60 2.65
CA PHE A 53 -10.50 23.50 1.27
C PHE A 53 -9.04 23.07 1.18
N SER A 54 -8.24 23.35 2.22
CA SER A 54 -6.88 22.81 2.33
C SER A 54 -6.88 21.28 2.42
N GLU A 55 -7.76 20.69 3.25
CA GLU A 55 -7.92 19.23 3.31
C GLU A 55 -8.45 18.66 2.00
N VAL A 56 -9.38 19.35 1.32
CA VAL A 56 -9.89 18.90 0.01
C VAL A 56 -8.78 18.88 -1.04
N ALA A 57 -7.96 19.93 -1.09
CA ALA A 57 -6.80 20.01 -1.98
C ALA A 57 -5.77 18.90 -1.67
N GLU A 58 -5.50 18.66 -0.39
CA GLU A 58 -4.62 17.58 0.05
C GLU A 58 -5.18 16.20 -0.33
N ALA A 59 -6.49 15.98 -0.16
CA ALA A 59 -7.15 14.72 -0.48
C ALA A 59 -7.04 14.36 -1.96
N ILE A 60 -7.30 15.31 -2.86
CA ILE A 60 -7.24 15.05 -4.30
C ILE A 60 -5.80 15.04 -4.84
N ARG A 61 -4.87 15.70 -4.12
CA ARG A 61 -3.47 15.91 -4.54
C ARG A 61 -3.40 16.56 -5.93
N ASN A 62 -2.38 16.22 -6.71
CA ASN A 62 -2.16 16.69 -8.08
C ASN A 62 -3.23 16.23 -9.11
N ALA A 63 -4.36 15.65 -8.67
CA ALA A 63 -5.46 15.31 -9.56
C ALA A 63 -6.32 16.56 -9.83
N ALA A 64 -6.63 16.82 -11.10
CA ALA A 64 -7.53 17.91 -11.44
C ALA A 64 -8.92 17.68 -10.81
N PRO A 65 -9.54 18.70 -10.15
CA PRO A 65 -10.77 18.53 -9.36
C PRO A 65 -11.96 17.94 -10.13
N GLN A 66 -12.01 18.14 -11.45
CA GLN A 66 -13.08 17.66 -12.34
C GLN A 66 -12.98 16.14 -12.64
N THR A 67 -11.86 15.50 -12.31
CA THR A 67 -11.59 14.11 -12.71
C THR A 67 -12.28 13.10 -11.80
N ALA A 68 -12.56 11.91 -12.33
CA ALA A 68 -13.06 10.79 -11.53
C ALA A 68 -12.06 10.36 -10.43
N LEU A 69 -10.75 10.49 -10.70
CA LEU A 69 -9.70 10.21 -9.73
C LEU A 69 -9.79 11.14 -8.51
N ALA A 70 -9.92 12.45 -8.73
CA ALA A 70 -10.08 13.44 -7.66
C ALA A 70 -11.31 13.10 -6.79
N ARG A 71 -12.46 12.82 -7.41
CA ARG A 71 -13.68 12.43 -6.68
C ARG A 71 -13.49 11.16 -5.85
N ARG A 72 -12.87 10.10 -6.40
CA ARG A 72 -12.61 8.86 -5.64
C ARG A 72 -11.69 9.10 -4.43
N ARG A 73 -10.63 9.89 -4.61
CA ARG A 73 -9.69 10.22 -3.51
C ARG A 73 -10.36 11.05 -2.43
N LEU A 74 -11.13 12.07 -2.81
CA LEU A 74 -11.89 12.89 -1.86
C LEU A 74 -12.95 12.07 -1.12
N LEU A 75 -13.69 11.20 -1.81
CA LEU A 75 -14.64 10.30 -1.18
C LEU A 75 -13.98 9.40 -0.13
N ARG A 76 -12.84 8.80 -0.47
CA ARG A 76 -12.06 7.99 0.47
C ARG A 76 -11.61 8.81 1.68
N TRP A 77 -11.10 10.03 1.45
CA TRP A 77 -10.71 10.93 2.54
C TRP A 77 -11.87 11.26 3.48
N ILE A 78 -13.03 11.62 2.94
CA ILE A 78 -14.25 11.91 3.71
C ILE A 78 -14.64 10.72 4.58
N ARG A 79 -14.68 9.51 4.00
CA ARG A 79 -15.00 8.28 4.74
C ARG A 79 -14.01 8.01 5.87
N LEU A 80 -12.71 8.18 5.62
CA LEU A 80 -11.68 8.03 6.65
C LEU A 80 -11.83 9.06 7.77
N ARG A 81 -12.04 10.34 7.43
CA ARG A 81 -12.28 11.41 8.42
C ARG A 81 -13.47 11.08 9.31
N ARG A 82 -14.56 10.57 8.72
CA ARG A 82 -15.75 10.15 9.44
C ARG A 82 -15.46 8.96 10.36
N ALA A 83 -14.88 7.89 9.83
CA ALA A 83 -14.58 6.67 10.57
C ALA A 83 -13.62 6.91 11.75
N LEU A 84 -12.63 7.80 11.59
CA LEU A 84 -11.72 8.19 12.66
C LEU A 84 -12.40 9.04 13.73
N ALA A 85 -13.33 9.93 13.34
CA ALA A 85 -14.02 10.80 14.29
C ALA A 85 -14.97 10.04 15.22
N GLU A 86 -15.37 8.82 14.85
CA GLU A 86 -16.25 7.96 15.65
C GLU A 86 -15.50 7.05 16.63
N ARG A 87 -14.16 7.07 16.62
CA ARG A 87 -13.32 6.18 17.43
C ARG A 87 -12.46 6.96 18.41
N SER A 88 -12.20 6.35 19.56
CA SER A 88 -11.24 6.88 20.52
C SER A 88 -9.80 6.67 20.03
N ILE A 89 -8.88 7.48 20.55
CA ILE A 89 -7.44 7.37 20.24
C ILE A 89 -6.90 6.00 20.66
N ASP A 90 -7.36 5.47 21.79
CA ASP A 90 -6.92 4.17 22.31
C ASP A 90 -7.36 3.02 21.39
N GLU A 91 -8.63 3.02 20.94
CA GLU A 91 -9.13 2.03 19.97
C GLU A 91 -8.35 2.09 18.64
N LEU A 92 -7.98 3.29 18.19
CA LEU A 92 -7.19 3.47 16.97
C LEU A 92 -5.75 2.96 17.15
N ALA A 93 -5.14 3.22 18.30
CA ALA A 93 -3.81 2.71 18.62
C ALA A 93 -3.79 1.17 18.68
N GLU A 94 -4.80 0.55 19.29
CA GLU A 94 -4.93 -0.92 19.37
C GLU A 94 -5.19 -1.57 18.00
N SER A 95 -5.85 -0.86 17.09
CA SER A 95 -6.16 -1.32 15.73
C SER A 95 -5.09 -0.94 14.70
N ALA A 96 -4.03 -0.23 15.10
CA ALA A 96 -2.92 0.10 14.23
C ALA A 96 -2.16 -1.16 13.79
N ARG A 97 -1.93 -1.27 12.49
CA ARG A 97 -1.23 -2.40 11.87
C ARG A 97 -0.20 -1.91 10.85
N PRO A 98 0.90 -2.66 10.68
CA PRO A 98 1.88 -2.38 9.65
C PRO A 98 1.24 -2.61 8.27
N VAL A 99 1.58 -1.77 7.30
CA VAL A 99 1.23 -1.99 5.90
C VAL A 99 2.44 -1.73 5.03
N GLY A 100 2.78 -2.71 4.18
CA GLY A 100 3.77 -2.56 3.14
C GLY A 100 3.14 -2.25 1.80
N LEU A 101 3.64 -1.21 1.14
CA LEU A 101 3.22 -0.83 -0.21
C LEU A 101 4.43 -0.72 -1.13
N PRO A 102 4.35 -1.23 -2.37
CA PRO A 102 5.38 -0.95 -3.36
C PRO A 102 5.50 0.55 -3.61
N ILE A 103 6.71 1.03 -3.87
CA ILE A 103 6.91 2.43 -4.25
C ILE A 103 6.14 2.71 -5.56
N GLY A 104 5.34 3.77 -5.55
CA GLY A 104 4.46 4.14 -6.67
C GLY A 104 3.10 3.43 -6.69
N HIS A 105 2.77 2.63 -5.67
CA HIS A 105 1.45 2.00 -5.55
C HIS A 105 0.32 3.04 -5.37
N GLU A 106 -0.88 2.79 -5.92
CA GLU A 106 -2.00 3.76 -5.92
C GLU A 106 -2.45 4.15 -4.49
N LEU A 107 -2.38 3.19 -3.55
CA LEU A 107 -2.69 3.43 -2.14
C LEU A 107 -1.58 4.17 -1.37
N HIS A 108 -0.38 4.34 -1.94
CA HIS A 108 0.76 4.94 -1.25
C HIS A 108 0.48 6.44 -1.02
N PRO A 109 0.35 6.91 0.25
CA PRO A 109 -0.06 8.28 0.50
C PRO A 109 1.00 9.33 0.15
N GLY A 110 2.27 8.92 0.11
CA GLY A 110 3.42 9.79 -0.11
C GLY A 110 4.51 9.52 0.92
N PRO A 111 5.66 10.21 0.83
CA PRO A 111 6.80 10.00 1.72
C PRO A 111 6.47 10.27 3.20
N ASP A 112 5.59 11.23 3.50
CA ASP A 112 5.19 11.57 4.87
C ASP A 112 4.45 10.43 5.61
N TRP A 113 3.98 9.42 4.90
CA TRP A 113 3.35 8.24 5.49
C TRP A 113 4.36 7.16 5.89
N VAL A 114 5.56 7.21 5.32
CA VAL A 114 6.54 6.14 5.46
C VAL A 114 7.16 6.22 6.86
N CYS A 115 7.01 5.13 7.61
CA CYS A 115 7.70 4.94 8.88
C CYS A 115 9.05 4.25 8.69
N GLU A 116 9.16 3.37 7.68
CA GLU A 116 10.39 2.65 7.38
C GLU A 116 10.53 2.37 5.88
N HIS A 117 11.71 2.69 5.33
CA HIS A 117 12.10 2.32 3.97
C HIS A 117 12.85 0.99 4.01
N ILE A 118 12.37 -0.02 3.30
CA ILE A 118 13.12 -1.27 3.14
C ILE A 118 14.20 -1.05 2.07
N LEU A 119 15.42 -1.50 2.37
CA LEU A 119 16.55 -1.39 1.44
C LEU A 119 16.24 -2.09 0.11
N GLY A 120 16.88 -1.67 -0.96
CA GLY A 120 16.56 -2.12 -2.33
C GLY A 120 15.48 -1.29 -3.03
N GLY A 121 14.86 -0.33 -2.32
CA GLY A 121 14.17 0.81 -2.93
C GLY A 121 12.89 0.45 -3.69
N CYS A 122 12.16 -0.58 -3.23
CA CYS A 122 10.87 -0.93 -3.84
C CYS A 122 9.72 -1.14 -2.86
N LEU A 123 9.96 -1.12 -1.54
CA LEU A 123 8.95 -1.35 -0.52
C LEU A 123 9.09 -0.33 0.61
N ASP A 124 8.00 0.38 0.87
CA ASP A 124 7.87 1.26 2.03
C ASP A 124 6.85 0.68 3.01
N LEU A 125 7.13 0.83 4.30
CA LEU A 125 6.23 0.47 5.39
C LEU A 125 5.68 1.73 6.07
N GLY A 126 4.42 1.65 6.45
CA GLY A 126 3.78 2.66 7.29
C GLY A 126 2.61 2.06 8.05
N ILE A 127 1.79 2.94 8.63
CA ILE A 127 0.66 2.55 9.47
C ILE A 127 -0.63 2.50 8.64
N GLY A 128 -1.40 1.44 8.84
CA GLY A 128 -2.82 1.38 8.52
C GLY A 128 -3.64 1.01 9.74
N ILE A 129 -4.96 1.09 9.62
CA ILE A 129 -5.90 0.86 10.72
C ILE A 129 -6.91 -0.21 10.29
N VAL A 130 -7.14 -1.20 11.15
CA VAL A 130 -8.16 -2.23 10.96
C VAL A 130 -9.52 -1.72 11.41
N GLY A 131 -10.58 -2.11 10.69
CA GLY A 131 -11.96 -1.79 11.05
C GLY A 131 -12.46 -0.44 10.53
N LEU A 132 -11.69 0.28 9.71
CA LEU A 132 -12.16 1.53 9.08
C LEU A 132 -12.99 1.31 7.81
N ASP A 133 -13.04 0.08 7.29
CA ASP A 133 -13.86 -0.29 6.13
C ASP A 133 -15.05 -1.13 6.62
N ASP A 134 -16.27 -0.55 6.58
CA ASP A 134 -17.48 -1.24 7.05
C ASP A 134 -17.82 -2.48 6.22
N ALA A 135 -17.40 -2.50 4.94
CA ALA A 135 -17.64 -3.64 4.06
C ALA A 135 -16.67 -4.80 4.34
N ASP A 136 -15.48 -4.48 4.86
CA ASP A 136 -14.47 -5.47 5.26
C ASP A 136 -13.75 -5.01 6.54
N PRO A 137 -14.32 -5.32 7.72
CA PRO A 137 -13.76 -4.87 9.00
C PRO A 137 -12.37 -5.42 9.30
N GLN A 138 -11.93 -6.48 8.61
CA GLN A 138 -10.59 -7.07 8.77
C GLN A 138 -9.55 -6.43 7.86
N ARG A 139 -9.97 -5.58 6.91
CA ARG A 139 -9.05 -4.89 6.01
C ARG A 139 -8.22 -3.88 6.79
N VAL A 140 -6.90 -3.96 6.61
CA VAL A 140 -6.00 -2.89 7.03
C VAL A 140 -6.11 -1.74 6.03
N VAL A 141 -6.72 -0.64 6.47
CA VAL A 141 -6.94 0.54 5.65
C VAL A 141 -5.77 1.51 5.82
N VAL A 142 -5.12 1.86 4.71
CA VAL A 142 -4.06 2.87 4.72
C VAL A 142 -4.68 4.24 4.91
N VAL A 143 -4.23 4.96 5.93
CA VAL A 143 -4.71 6.29 6.29
C VAL A 143 -3.64 7.32 5.91
N PRO A 144 -3.94 8.28 5.01
CA PRO A 144 -3.01 9.36 4.71
C PRO A 144 -2.70 10.22 5.95
N PRO A 145 -1.45 10.68 6.14
CA PRO A 145 -1.05 11.49 7.31
C PRO A 145 -1.91 12.73 7.54
N GLY A 146 -2.36 13.40 6.47
CA GLY A 146 -3.21 14.58 6.62
C GLY A 146 -4.58 14.28 7.23
N VAL A 147 -5.08 13.05 7.12
CA VAL A 147 -6.31 12.64 7.81
C VAL A 147 -6.07 12.61 9.33
N PHE A 148 -4.95 12.06 9.79
CA PHE A 148 -4.55 12.07 11.20
C PHE A 148 -4.29 13.49 11.72
N ARG A 149 -3.60 14.33 10.94
CA ARG A 149 -3.38 15.75 11.26
C ARG A 149 -4.70 16.49 11.45
N ALA A 150 -5.67 16.25 10.58
CA ALA A 150 -6.99 16.88 10.68
C ALA A 150 -7.82 16.39 11.88
N THR A 151 -7.47 15.25 12.48
CA THR A 151 -8.01 14.79 13.78
C THR A 151 -7.11 15.15 14.98
N ASN A 152 -5.97 15.82 14.77
CA ASN A 152 -4.95 16.06 15.79
C ASN A 152 -4.48 14.77 16.48
N ILE A 153 -4.31 13.69 15.71
CA ILE A 153 -3.80 12.40 16.16
C ILE A 153 -2.33 12.29 15.76
N ASP A 154 -1.46 12.03 16.73
CA ASP A 154 -0.07 11.64 16.49
C ASP A 154 0.04 10.11 16.54
N THR A 155 0.64 9.53 15.50
CA THR A 155 0.79 8.07 15.34
C THR A 155 2.21 7.59 15.56
N THR A 156 3.14 8.49 15.87
CA THR A 156 4.58 8.21 15.97
C THR A 156 4.87 7.06 16.94
N GLU A 157 4.18 7.03 18.08
CA GLU A 157 4.40 5.99 19.11
C GLU A 157 3.79 4.63 18.74
N TRP A 158 2.83 4.60 17.81
CA TRP A 158 2.13 3.36 17.42
C TRP A 158 3.02 2.45 16.56
N TRP A 159 3.99 3.04 15.85
CA TRP A 159 4.83 2.32 14.90
C TRP A 159 5.58 1.15 15.54
N ARG A 160 6.11 1.34 16.75
CA ARG A 160 6.87 0.28 17.44
C ARG A 160 6.03 -0.99 17.64
N ALA A 161 4.80 -0.84 18.14
CA ALA A 161 3.91 -1.98 18.36
C ALA A 161 3.45 -2.61 17.05
N ALA A 162 3.17 -1.80 16.03
CA ALA A 162 2.81 -2.27 14.69
C ALA A 162 3.96 -3.07 14.05
N TYR A 163 5.21 -2.63 14.20
CA TYR A 163 6.38 -3.33 13.68
C TYR A 163 6.67 -4.62 14.46
N GLU A 164 6.54 -4.61 15.80
CA GLU A 164 6.62 -5.83 16.61
C GLU A 164 5.56 -6.87 16.16
N TYR A 165 4.35 -6.42 15.81
CA TYR A 165 3.32 -7.29 15.21
C TYR A 165 3.77 -7.87 13.86
N LEU A 166 4.38 -7.05 12.97
CA LEU A 166 4.92 -7.51 11.69
C LEU A 166 5.92 -8.65 11.87
N GLU A 167 6.88 -8.49 12.78
CA GLU A 167 7.92 -9.50 13.02
C GLU A 167 7.33 -10.80 13.59
N ASN A 168 6.33 -10.70 14.47
CA ASN A 168 5.60 -11.85 14.98
C ASN A 168 4.83 -12.59 13.86
N MET A 169 4.16 -11.86 12.97
CA MET A 169 3.47 -12.46 11.81
C MET A 169 4.46 -13.05 10.80
N GLY A 170 5.62 -12.41 10.61
CA GLY A 170 6.72 -12.92 9.80
C GLY A 170 7.29 -14.23 10.34
N ALA A 171 7.42 -14.37 11.65
CA ALA A 171 7.81 -15.62 12.31
C ALA A 171 6.78 -16.74 12.07
N LEU A 172 5.49 -16.45 12.23
CA LEU A 172 4.42 -17.42 11.96
C LEU A 172 4.35 -17.80 10.48
N ALA A 173 4.50 -16.82 9.58
CA ALA A 173 4.54 -17.05 8.14
C ALA A 173 5.72 -17.96 7.77
N THR A 174 6.88 -17.79 8.41
CA THR A 174 8.04 -18.66 8.25
C THR A 174 7.73 -20.09 8.67
N VAL A 175 7.11 -20.29 9.84
CA VAL A 175 6.73 -21.63 10.32
C VAL A 175 5.76 -22.31 9.34
N ARG A 176 4.74 -21.59 8.86
CA ARG A 176 3.78 -22.11 7.89
C ARG A 176 4.46 -22.49 6.58
N TRP A 177 5.31 -21.61 6.05
CA TRP A 177 6.03 -21.87 4.81
C TRP A 177 6.97 -23.08 4.93
N ARG A 178 7.72 -23.24 6.03
CA ARG A 178 8.59 -24.42 6.22
C ARG A 178 7.84 -25.74 6.23
N ARG A 179 6.60 -25.77 6.70
CA ARG A 179 5.75 -26.97 6.66
C ARG A 179 5.30 -27.29 5.24
N GLU A 180 5.02 -26.27 4.44
CA GLU A 180 4.45 -26.40 3.09
C GLU A 180 5.18 -25.50 2.07
N PRO A 181 6.47 -25.74 1.78
CA PRO A 181 7.33 -24.77 1.08
C PRO A 181 6.94 -24.51 -0.37
N ARG A 182 6.15 -25.41 -0.96
CA ARG A 182 5.65 -25.33 -2.34
C ARG A 182 4.32 -24.59 -2.46
N ARG A 183 3.65 -24.28 -1.34
CA ARG A 183 2.37 -23.56 -1.41
C ARG A 183 2.61 -22.08 -1.67
N PRO A 184 1.69 -21.41 -2.39
CA PRO A 184 1.72 -19.97 -2.51
C PRO A 184 1.74 -19.31 -1.13
N LEU A 185 2.43 -18.18 -1.05
CA LEU A 185 2.33 -17.28 0.09
C LEU A 185 0.91 -16.71 0.14
N HIS A 186 0.41 -16.63 1.37
CA HIS A 186 -0.87 -16.02 1.73
C HIS A 186 -0.65 -15.03 2.88
N PRO A 187 -1.60 -14.14 3.17
CA PRO A 187 -1.54 -13.28 4.34
C PRO A 187 -1.34 -14.09 5.63
N MET A 188 -0.82 -13.41 6.66
CA MET A 188 -0.68 -13.93 8.01
C MET A 188 -1.13 -12.85 9.00
N GLY A 189 -2.18 -13.15 9.77
CA GLY A 189 -2.88 -12.13 10.54
C GLY A 189 -3.33 -10.99 9.63
N ASP A 190 -3.04 -9.77 10.06
CA ASP A 190 -3.37 -8.53 9.35
C ASP A 190 -2.28 -8.14 8.31
N CYS A 191 -1.22 -8.94 8.18
CA CYS A 191 -0.14 -8.69 7.22
C CYS A 191 -0.40 -9.44 5.92
N ASP A 192 -0.63 -8.68 4.83
CA ASP A 192 -0.66 -9.24 3.49
C ASP A 192 0.73 -9.71 3.03
N VAL A 193 0.83 -10.37 1.88
CA VAL A 193 2.09 -10.94 1.38
C VAL A 193 3.15 -9.87 1.14
N VAL A 194 2.78 -8.68 0.65
CA VAL A 194 3.72 -7.59 0.40
C VAL A 194 4.22 -7.01 1.72
N THR A 195 3.33 -6.84 2.69
CA THR A 195 3.62 -6.39 4.05
C THR A 195 4.55 -7.38 4.74
N LEU A 196 4.32 -8.69 4.59
CA LEU A 196 5.21 -9.73 5.14
C LEU A 196 6.64 -9.67 4.58
N LEU A 197 6.84 -9.19 3.35
CA LEU A 197 8.19 -8.93 2.81
C LEU A 197 8.88 -7.76 3.51
N GLY A 198 8.14 -6.94 4.26
CA GLY A 198 8.67 -5.94 5.19
C GLY A 198 9.27 -6.54 6.47
N SER A 199 8.97 -7.81 6.80
CA SER A 199 9.50 -8.44 8.01
C SER A 199 10.93 -8.93 7.82
N ALA A 200 11.84 -8.50 8.70
CA ALA A 200 13.23 -8.95 8.71
C ALA A 200 13.33 -10.46 9.03
N VAL A 201 12.55 -10.94 10.00
CA VAL A 201 12.46 -12.37 10.34
C VAL A 201 12.03 -13.22 9.12
N PHE A 202 10.97 -12.81 8.42
CA PHE A 202 10.48 -13.57 7.27
C PHE A 202 11.47 -13.55 6.10
N ARG A 203 11.98 -12.36 5.75
CA ARG A 203 13.01 -12.16 4.73
C ARG A 203 14.24 -13.02 4.98
N GLY A 204 14.80 -12.92 6.18
CA GLY A 204 15.99 -13.69 6.58
C GLY A 204 15.78 -15.20 6.44
N ALA A 205 14.61 -15.71 6.81
CA ALA A 205 14.30 -17.14 6.70
C ALA A 205 14.21 -17.63 5.24
N ILE A 206 13.50 -16.91 4.36
CA ILE A 206 13.33 -17.33 2.96
C ILE A 206 14.61 -17.15 2.14
N ALA A 207 15.42 -16.14 2.49
CA ALA A 207 16.71 -15.86 1.88
C ALA A 207 17.76 -16.91 2.31
N ALA A 208 17.82 -17.26 3.59
CA ALA A 208 18.77 -18.26 4.10
C ALA A 208 18.57 -19.64 3.45
N ASP A 209 17.32 -20.08 3.27
CA ASP A 209 17.00 -21.34 2.57
C ASP A 209 17.40 -21.33 1.09
N ALA A 210 17.59 -20.14 0.50
CA ALA A 210 18.01 -19.96 -0.88
C ALA A 210 19.53 -19.81 -1.04
N GLY A 211 20.29 -19.82 0.06
CA GLY A 211 21.72 -19.50 0.05
C GLY A 211 22.04 -18.00 0.09
N GLY A 212 21.10 -17.16 0.52
CA GLY A 212 21.33 -15.73 0.81
C GLY A 212 20.40 -14.77 0.07
N MET A 213 19.77 -15.20 -1.03
CA MET A 213 18.83 -14.37 -1.80
C MET A 213 17.73 -15.22 -2.44
N ARG A 214 16.47 -14.79 -2.30
CA ARG A 214 15.30 -15.47 -2.86
C ARG A 214 14.56 -14.57 -3.83
N ALA A 215 14.16 -15.12 -4.97
CA ALA A 215 13.22 -14.44 -5.85
C ALA A 215 11.77 -14.72 -5.43
N VAL A 216 10.95 -13.67 -5.37
CA VAL A 216 9.55 -13.74 -4.93
C VAL A 216 8.66 -13.06 -5.98
N ALA A 217 7.60 -13.74 -6.40
CA ALA A 217 6.56 -13.14 -7.22
C ALA A 217 5.34 -12.84 -6.35
N ALA A 218 4.98 -11.57 -6.21
CA ALA A 218 3.78 -11.15 -5.49
C ALA A 218 3.01 -10.11 -6.32
N PRO A 219 2.35 -10.52 -7.43
CA PRO A 219 1.61 -9.61 -8.31
C PRO A 219 0.36 -8.99 -7.65
N MET A 220 -0.09 -9.56 -6.53
CA MET A 220 -1.21 -9.09 -5.74
C MET A 220 -0.85 -9.14 -4.25
N ARG A 221 -1.44 -8.26 -3.45
CA ARG A 221 -1.14 -8.13 -2.01
C ARG A 221 -1.45 -9.41 -1.23
N HIS A 222 -2.48 -10.15 -1.60
CA HIS A 222 -2.94 -11.32 -0.85
C HIS A 222 -2.38 -12.66 -1.36
N ARG A 223 -1.47 -12.66 -2.35
CA ARG A 223 -0.91 -13.91 -2.88
C ARG A 223 0.46 -13.72 -3.50
N GLY A 224 1.38 -14.61 -3.16
CA GLY A 224 2.71 -14.65 -3.76
C GLY A 224 3.28 -16.05 -3.89
N TRP A 225 4.47 -16.15 -4.45
CA TRP A 225 5.12 -17.41 -4.73
C TRP A 225 6.64 -17.29 -4.60
N LEU A 226 7.26 -18.34 -4.06
CA LEU A 226 8.71 -18.44 -3.84
C LEU A 226 9.44 -19.37 -4.82
N GLU A 227 8.72 -20.29 -5.47
CA GLU A 227 9.29 -21.26 -6.41
C GLU A 227 9.06 -20.78 -7.85
N LEU A 228 9.89 -19.83 -8.30
CA LEU A 228 9.73 -19.21 -9.63
C LEU A 228 10.08 -20.14 -10.80
N SER A 229 10.83 -21.23 -10.57
CA SER A 229 11.07 -22.25 -11.59
C SER A 229 9.78 -22.91 -12.10
N ARG A 230 8.68 -22.77 -11.35
CA ARG A 230 7.36 -23.29 -11.70
C ARG A 230 6.39 -22.20 -12.17
N ILE A 231 6.85 -20.96 -12.27
CA ILE A 231 6.02 -19.80 -12.59
C ILE A 231 6.62 -19.12 -13.80
N ASP A 232 5.85 -19.11 -14.88
CA ASP A 232 6.18 -18.35 -16.07
C ASP A 232 6.41 -16.87 -15.70
N PRO A 233 7.56 -16.25 -16.00
CA PRO A 233 7.77 -14.82 -15.79
C PRO A 233 6.67 -13.94 -16.44
N ALA A 234 6.06 -14.39 -17.53
CA ALA A 234 4.91 -13.72 -18.14
C ALA A 234 3.66 -13.76 -17.25
N PHE A 235 3.47 -14.83 -16.46
CA PHE A 235 2.36 -14.96 -15.52
C PHE A 235 2.37 -13.84 -14.48
N VAL A 236 3.54 -13.46 -13.95
CA VAL A 236 3.62 -12.42 -12.91
C VAL A 236 3.15 -11.06 -13.45
N ARG A 237 3.61 -10.69 -14.66
CA ARG A 237 3.19 -9.43 -15.30
C ARG A 237 1.71 -9.46 -15.65
N ALA A 238 1.23 -10.55 -16.25
CA ALA A 238 -0.18 -10.71 -16.61
C ALA A 238 -1.09 -10.66 -15.37
N ALA A 239 -0.71 -11.36 -14.29
CA ALA A 239 -1.43 -11.34 -13.03
C ALA A 239 -1.46 -9.95 -12.41
N ALA A 240 -0.34 -9.20 -12.43
CA ALA A 240 -0.31 -7.84 -11.92
C ALA A 240 -1.20 -6.89 -12.74
N MET A 241 -1.24 -7.04 -14.07
CA MET A 241 -2.10 -6.24 -14.95
C MET A 241 -3.59 -6.53 -14.77
N LEU A 242 -3.96 -7.79 -14.44
CA LEU A 242 -5.33 -8.18 -14.16
C LEU A 242 -5.77 -7.86 -12.72
N THR A 243 -4.83 -7.55 -11.83
CA THR A 243 -5.14 -7.19 -10.45
C THR A 243 -5.50 -5.71 -10.37
N ASP A 244 -6.60 -5.40 -9.68
CA ASP A 244 -7.03 -4.03 -9.42
C ASP A 244 -5.92 -3.20 -8.76
N ASP A 245 -5.86 -1.91 -9.08
CA ASP A 245 -4.80 -1.00 -8.62
C ASP A 245 -4.62 -0.99 -7.10
N GLU A 246 -5.70 -1.17 -6.32
CA GLU A 246 -5.65 -1.19 -4.85
C GLU A 246 -5.08 -2.50 -4.26
N ASN A 247 -5.20 -3.59 -5.00
CA ASN A 247 -4.81 -4.94 -4.58
C ASN A 247 -3.51 -5.40 -5.25
N ARG A 248 -2.95 -4.60 -6.15
CA ARG A 248 -1.75 -4.92 -6.91
C ARG A 248 -0.54 -4.99 -5.97
N GLY A 249 0.30 -5.99 -6.17
CA GLY A 249 1.61 -6.05 -5.52
C GLY A 249 2.69 -5.54 -6.47
N PHE A 250 3.76 -6.31 -6.64
CA PHE A 250 4.85 -5.99 -7.55
C PHE A 250 4.52 -6.43 -8.99
N VAL A 251 4.75 -5.54 -9.94
CA VAL A 251 4.55 -5.81 -11.38
C VAL A 251 5.53 -6.83 -11.97
N ARG A 252 6.61 -7.12 -11.24
CA ARG A 252 7.66 -8.08 -11.59
C ARG A 252 8.10 -8.81 -10.32
N PRO A 253 8.79 -9.95 -10.44
CA PRO A 253 9.44 -10.57 -9.29
C PRO A 253 10.38 -9.60 -8.58
N VAL A 254 10.50 -9.77 -7.28
CA VAL A 254 11.47 -9.08 -6.43
C VAL A 254 12.54 -10.05 -5.97
N LEU A 255 13.75 -9.56 -5.78
CA LEU A 255 14.85 -10.24 -5.12
C LEU A 255 14.85 -9.82 -3.66
N VAL A 256 14.89 -10.80 -2.77
CA VAL A 256 14.78 -10.63 -1.33
C VAL A 256 16.02 -11.20 -0.66
N THR A 257 16.72 -10.36 0.09
CA THR A 257 17.79 -10.76 1.03
C THR A 257 17.26 -10.60 2.46
N ALA A 258 18.11 -10.78 3.48
CA ALA A 258 17.71 -10.48 4.86
C ALA A 258 17.31 -9.00 5.03
N ASP A 259 18.01 -8.10 4.33
CA ASP A 259 17.90 -6.65 4.54
C ASP A 259 17.15 -5.93 3.41
N GLU A 260 17.15 -6.51 2.22
CA GLU A 260 16.70 -5.83 1.00
C GLU A 260 15.50 -6.51 0.34
N VAL A 261 14.66 -5.69 -0.28
CA VAL A 261 13.68 -6.08 -1.29
C VAL A 261 13.91 -5.18 -2.49
N CYS A 262 14.29 -5.78 -3.63
CA CYS A 262 14.61 -5.05 -4.85
C CYS A 262 13.81 -5.62 -6.03
N LEU A 263 13.34 -4.76 -6.93
CA LEU A 263 12.72 -5.23 -8.18
C LEU A 263 13.76 -5.94 -9.05
N ALA A 264 13.45 -7.14 -9.52
CA ALA A 264 14.28 -7.80 -10.53
C ALA A 264 14.37 -6.92 -11.79
N GLY A 265 15.55 -6.87 -12.40
CA GLY A 265 15.78 -6.12 -13.64
C GLY A 265 14.89 -6.57 -14.79
N ASP A 266 14.76 -5.74 -15.82
CA ASP A 266 14.05 -6.09 -17.05
C ASP A 266 14.88 -7.10 -17.86
N GLY A 267 14.75 -8.38 -17.49
CA GLY A 267 15.19 -9.49 -18.31
C GLY A 267 14.09 -9.99 -19.23
N ASP A 268 14.47 -10.43 -20.43
CA ASP A 268 13.60 -11.10 -21.40
C ASP A 268 13.35 -12.57 -20.99
N GLY A 269 12.83 -12.75 -19.76
CA GLY A 269 12.65 -14.07 -19.14
C GLY A 269 11.78 -15.02 -19.96
N VAL A 270 10.90 -14.48 -20.81
CA VAL A 270 10.07 -15.23 -21.76
C VAL A 270 10.91 -15.94 -22.82
N ARG A 271 11.98 -15.32 -23.34
CA ARG A 271 12.89 -15.97 -24.31
C ARG A 271 13.78 -17.05 -23.68
N ILE A 272 14.07 -16.95 -22.39
CA ILE A 272 14.94 -17.90 -21.68
C ILE A 272 14.15 -19.14 -21.29
N VAL A 273 12.95 -18.98 -20.72
CA VAL A 273 12.09 -20.11 -20.29
C VAL A 273 11.56 -20.94 -21.46
N LEU A 274 11.30 -20.32 -22.62
CA LEU A 274 10.90 -21.05 -23.84
C LEU A 274 12.05 -21.85 -24.50
N ARG A 275 13.30 -21.54 -24.16
CA ARG A 275 14.49 -22.25 -24.68
C ARG A 275 14.97 -23.37 -23.76
N ASP A 276 14.63 -23.30 -22.48
CA ASP A 276 15.12 -24.22 -21.47
C ASP A 276 13.96 -25.13 -21.01
N PRO A 277 13.98 -26.44 -21.33
CA PRO A 277 12.95 -27.34 -20.83
C PRO A 277 12.98 -27.31 -19.30
N ALA A 278 11.82 -27.05 -18.67
CA ALA A 278 11.66 -27.01 -17.22
C ALA A 278 12.47 -28.14 -16.58
N ALA A 279 13.50 -27.76 -15.82
CA ALA A 279 14.52 -28.68 -15.32
C ALA A 279 13.85 -29.93 -14.76
N ARG A 280 14.03 -31.05 -15.46
CA ARG A 280 13.66 -32.35 -14.93
C ARG A 280 14.51 -32.57 -13.69
N ASP A 281 13.81 -32.82 -12.60
CA ASP A 281 14.25 -33.13 -11.26
C ASP A 281 15.49 -34.06 -11.23
N GLU A 282 16.72 -33.51 -11.27
CA GLU A 282 17.96 -34.27 -11.08
C GLU A 282 18.91 -33.54 -10.13
N ARG A 283 18.69 -33.77 -8.83
CA ARG A 283 19.46 -33.26 -7.68
C ARG A 283 20.94 -33.68 -7.58
N TRP A 284 21.59 -34.26 -8.60
CA TRP A 284 22.85 -35.00 -8.36
C TRP A 284 23.82 -35.21 -9.53
N LEU A 285 23.77 -34.42 -10.61
CA LEU A 285 24.89 -34.38 -11.58
C LEU A 285 26.04 -33.52 -11.07
N ARG A 286 26.71 -34.04 -10.03
CA ARG A 286 28.15 -33.85 -9.87
C ARG A 286 28.82 -34.60 -11.02
N ASP A 287 29.43 -33.84 -11.91
CA ASP A 287 30.70 -34.22 -12.53
C ASP A 287 31.41 -32.93 -12.92
N VAL A 288 32.32 -32.50 -12.05
CA VAL A 288 33.43 -31.64 -12.46
C VAL A 288 34.70 -32.42 -12.17
N LEU A 289 34.88 -33.49 -12.95
CA LEU A 289 36.21 -33.88 -13.39
C LEU A 289 36.70 -32.76 -14.29
N TYR A 290 37.80 -32.09 -13.93
CA TYR A 290 38.88 -31.73 -14.85
C TYR A 290 40.16 -31.40 -14.04
N HIS A 291 41.18 -32.21 -14.33
CA HIS A 291 42.65 -32.05 -14.22
C HIS A 291 43.29 -31.27 -13.06
#